data_AF-A0A3D0HF90-F1
#
_entry.id   AF-A0A3D0HF90-F1
#
_cell.length_a   1.000
_cell.length_b   1.000
_cell.length_c   1.000
_cell.angle_alpha   90.00
_cell.angle_beta   90.00
_cell.angle_gamma   90.00
#
_symmetry.space_group_name_H-M   'P 1'
#
loop_
_entity.id
_entity.type
_entity.pdbx_description
1 polymer ?
#
loop_
_entity_poly.entity_id
_entity_poly.type
_entity_poly.pdbx_seq_one_letter_code
_entity_poly.pdbx_strand_id
1 'polypeptide(L)'
;MKKSEKTQQEIADLDDIRVMYEFCFMFFEHVSEQHVNVVSGKLSPEDAANDSTSLVAWFSAALDGKNPEVAVRSKSDPNQNDQRLREHFAKELAALPEEDARHFAMPGGATFFAVLMFLKDVMETLEELASHAEEKIEGDAREVHELCVEWAELFTNQKFPQVA
;
A
#
# COMPACT_ATOMS: atom_id res chain seq x y z
N MET A 1 -18.78 -24.33 28.61
CA MET A 1 -17.62 -24.14 27.71
C MET A 1 -18.16 -23.66 26.37
N LYS A 2 -18.05 -22.37 26.06
CA LYS A 2 -18.40 -21.83 24.73
C LYS A 2 -17.28 -22.24 23.78
N LYS A 3 -17.62 -23.00 22.72
CA LYS A 3 -16.73 -23.24 21.59
C LYS A 3 -16.43 -21.88 20.97
N SER A 4 -15.16 -21.47 20.91
CA SER A 4 -14.78 -20.34 20.09
C SER A 4 -15.08 -20.70 18.64
N GLU A 5 -16.00 -19.97 18.02
CA GLU A 5 -16.09 -19.92 16.58
C GLU A 5 -14.75 -19.40 16.09
N LYS A 6 -13.90 -20.30 15.58
CA LYS A 6 -12.81 -19.89 14.70
C LYS A 6 -13.51 -19.37 13.44
N THR A 7 -13.72 -18.06 13.37
CA THR A 7 -13.95 -17.40 12.08
C THR A 7 -12.81 -17.88 11.18
N GLN A 8 -13.12 -18.66 10.15
CA GLN A 8 -12.13 -19.02 9.15
C GLN A 8 -11.66 -17.70 8.55
N GLN A 9 -10.44 -17.29 8.90
CA GLN A 9 -9.80 -16.12 8.30
C GLN A 9 -9.68 -16.44 6.80
N GLU A 10 -10.39 -15.68 5.97
CA GLU A 10 -10.30 -15.85 4.52
C GLU A 10 -8.85 -15.62 4.10
N ILE A 11 -8.31 -16.55 3.32
CA ILE A 11 -6.92 -16.47 2.88
C ILE A 11 -6.87 -15.55 1.67
N ALA A 12 -6.28 -14.38 1.81
CA ALA A 12 -6.06 -13.43 0.74
C ALA A 12 -5.00 -13.96 -0.24
N ASP A 13 -5.34 -14.08 -1.53
CA ASP A 13 -4.41 -14.49 -2.58
C ASP A 13 -3.71 -13.27 -3.16
N LEU A 14 -2.47 -13.01 -2.76
CA LEU A 14 -1.74 -11.81 -3.20
C LEU A 14 -1.31 -11.88 -4.68
N ASP A 15 -1.39 -13.06 -5.30
CA ASP A 15 -1.23 -13.19 -6.74
C ASP A 15 -2.53 -12.91 -7.50
N ASP A 16 -3.68 -12.76 -6.83
CA ASP A 16 -4.88 -12.24 -7.48
C ASP A 16 -4.80 -10.72 -7.49
N ILE A 17 -4.67 -10.14 -8.69
CA ILE A 17 -4.57 -8.70 -8.87
C ILE A 17 -5.77 -7.94 -8.29
N ARG A 18 -6.96 -8.56 -8.21
CA ARG A 18 -8.14 -7.96 -7.59
C ARG A 18 -8.01 -7.86 -6.08
N VAL A 19 -7.46 -8.88 -5.45
CA VAL A 19 -7.13 -8.87 -4.01
C VAL A 19 -6.06 -7.81 -3.74
N MET A 20 -5.03 -7.71 -4.58
CA MET A 20 -4.01 -6.67 -4.41
C MET A 20 -4.60 -5.26 -4.55
N TYR A 21 -5.53 -5.05 -5.48
CA TYR A 21 -6.25 -3.80 -5.61
C TYR A 21 -7.08 -3.48 -4.37
N GLU A 22 -7.78 -4.45 -3.79
CA GLU A 22 -8.48 -4.27 -2.51
C GLU A 22 -7.51 -3.84 -1.40
N PHE A 23 -6.30 -4.42 -1.35
CA PHE A 23 -5.27 -3.97 -0.41
C PHE A 23 -4.84 -2.52 -0.66
N CYS A 24 -4.58 -2.15 -1.92
CA CYS A 24 -4.22 -0.79 -2.28
C CYS A 24 -5.35 0.20 -1.92
N PHE A 25 -6.59 -0.17 -2.18
CA PHE A 25 -7.76 0.65 -1.87
C PHE A 25 -7.97 0.80 -0.35
N MET A 26 -7.87 -0.28 0.43
CA MET A 26 -7.94 -0.22 1.89
C MET A 26 -6.84 0.69 2.48
N PHE A 27 -5.63 0.63 1.91
CA PHE A 27 -4.54 1.50 2.31
C PHE A 27 -4.86 2.97 2.01
N PHE A 28 -5.35 3.27 0.81
CA PHE A 28 -5.80 4.62 0.44
C PHE A 28 -6.91 5.13 1.39
N GLU A 29 -7.95 4.32 1.62
CA GLU A 29 -9.07 4.68 2.50
C GLU A 29 -8.58 5.00 3.92
N HIS A 30 -7.66 4.19 4.44
CA HIS A 30 -7.08 4.44 5.75
C HIS A 30 -6.36 5.80 5.79
N VAL A 31 -5.45 6.07 4.85
CA VAL A 31 -4.70 7.34 4.81
C VAL A 31 -5.64 8.53 4.62
N SER A 32 -6.67 8.39 3.78
CA SER A 32 -7.70 9.41 3.57
C SER A 32 -8.49 9.71 4.86
N GLU A 33 -8.91 8.69 5.60
CA GLU A 33 -9.59 8.85 6.88
C GLU A 33 -8.69 9.57 7.90
N GLN A 34 -7.41 9.18 7.98
CA GLN A 34 -6.44 9.86 8.85
C GLN A 34 -6.28 11.33 8.47
N HIS A 35 -6.19 11.63 7.18
CA HIS A 35 -6.09 13.01 6.68
C HIS A 35 -7.30 13.85 7.11
N VAL A 36 -8.52 13.33 6.94
CA VAL A 36 -9.76 14.01 7.39
C VAL A 36 -9.78 14.20 8.92
N ASN A 37 -9.30 13.22 9.69
CA ASN A 37 -9.24 13.31 11.14
C ASN A 37 -8.21 14.35 11.63
N VAL A 38 -7.07 14.50 10.93
CA VAL A 38 -6.09 15.56 11.21
C VAL A 38 -6.67 16.94 10.89
N VAL A 39 -7.26 17.12 9.70
CA VAL A 39 -7.84 18.41 9.28
C VAL A 39 -8.99 18.83 10.21
N SER A 40 -9.80 17.88 10.68
CA SER A 40 -10.89 18.14 11.63
C SER A 40 -10.43 18.27 13.09
N GLY A 41 -9.13 18.12 13.37
CA GLY A 41 -8.56 18.24 14.72
C GLY A 41 -8.91 17.09 15.67
N LYS A 42 -9.39 15.95 15.14
CA LYS A 42 -9.70 14.74 15.90
C LYS A 42 -8.47 13.89 16.18
N LEU A 43 -7.43 14.03 15.36
CA LEU A 43 -6.17 13.33 15.46
C LEU A 43 -5.01 14.32 15.36
N SER A 44 -3.93 14.10 16.13
CA SER A 44 -2.75 14.93 15.99
C SER A 44 -1.93 14.51 14.75
N PRO A 45 -1.16 15.42 14.13
CA PRO A 45 -0.26 15.05 13.04
C PRO A 45 0.79 14.01 13.44
N GLU A 46 1.24 14.03 14.69
CA GLU A 46 2.19 13.05 15.22
C GLU A 46 1.59 11.65 15.29
N ASP A 47 0.35 11.54 15.78
CA ASP A 47 -0.36 10.26 15.82
C ASP A 47 -0.64 9.73 14.40
N ALA A 48 -1.03 10.61 13.47
CA ALA A 48 -1.25 10.23 12.07
C ALA A 48 0.03 9.71 11.39
N ALA A 49 1.19 10.29 11.71
CA ALA A 49 2.48 9.83 11.19
C ALA A 49 2.88 8.45 11.76
N ASN A 50 2.60 8.22 13.04
CA ASN A 50 2.82 6.92 13.69
C ASN A 50 1.89 5.84 13.11
N ASP A 51 0.63 6.17 12.86
CA ASP A 51 -0.33 5.27 12.21
C ASP A 51 0.09 4.97 10.77
N SER A 52 0.53 5.98 10.01
CA SER A 52 1.04 5.78 8.64
C SER A 52 2.26 4.85 8.62
N THR A 53 3.17 5.00 9.59
CA THR A 53 4.33 4.10 9.74
C THR A 53 3.89 2.67 10.03
N SER A 54 2.88 2.50 10.88
CA SER A 54 2.30 1.20 11.23
C SER A 54 1.60 0.55 10.03
N LEU A 55 0.89 1.35 9.24
CA LEU A 55 0.22 0.91 8.02
C LEU A 55 1.22 0.43 6.96
N VAL A 56 2.31 1.18 6.75
CA VAL A 56 3.41 0.79 5.84
C VAL A 56 4.02 -0.54 6.29
N ALA A 57 4.30 -0.68 7.59
CA ALA A 57 4.85 -1.91 8.14
C ALA A 57 3.88 -3.10 7.99
N TRP A 58 2.58 -2.87 8.23
CA TRP A 58 1.53 -3.87 8.09
C TRP A 58 1.39 -4.36 6.64
N PHE A 59 1.37 -3.44 5.66
CA PHE A 59 1.22 -3.78 4.25
C PHE A 59 2.48 -4.48 3.74
N SER A 60 3.67 -3.96 4.05
CA SER A 60 4.93 -4.61 3.68
C SER A 60 5.04 -6.01 4.28
N ALA A 61 4.63 -6.21 5.53
CA ALA A 61 4.61 -7.53 6.15
C ALA A 61 3.60 -8.48 5.47
N ALA A 62 2.47 -7.95 4.99
CA ALA A 62 1.49 -8.75 4.26
C ALA A 62 2.07 -9.23 2.92
N LEU A 63 2.70 -8.34 2.16
CA LEU A 63 3.39 -8.67 0.89
C LEU A 63 4.49 -9.73 1.08
N ASP A 64 5.20 -9.66 2.21
CA ASP A 64 6.26 -10.60 2.55
C ASP A 64 5.74 -11.95 3.12
N GLY A 65 4.42 -12.09 3.33
CA GLY A 65 3.84 -13.27 3.99
C GLY A 65 4.18 -13.40 5.48
N LYS A 66 4.58 -12.29 6.11
CA LYS A 66 5.02 -12.22 7.51
C LYS A 66 4.00 -11.56 8.43
N ASN A 67 2.87 -11.06 7.91
CA ASN A 67 1.84 -10.43 8.71
C ASN A 67 0.98 -11.48 9.44
N PRO A 68 1.01 -11.55 10.79
CA PRO A 68 0.24 -12.54 11.55
C PRO A 68 -1.27 -12.24 11.58
N GLU A 69 -1.69 -11.02 11.24
CA GLU A 69 -3.08 -10.57 11.27
C GLU A 69 -3.82 -10.83 9.95
N VAL A 70 -3.08 -11.17 8.89
CA VAL A 70 -3.63 -11.42 7.56
C VAL A 70 -3.13 -12.78 7.08
N ALA A 71 -4.04 -13.73 6.96
CA ALA A 71 -3.73 -14.99 6.31
C ALA A 71 -3.57 -14.73 4.82
N VAL A 72 -2.34 -14.68 4.32
CA VAL A 72 -2.05 -14.53 2.89
C VAL A 72 -1.55 -15.83 2.29
N ARG A 73 -1.85 -16.05 1.01
CA ARG A 73 -1.15 -17.00 0.15
C ARG A 73 -0.55 -16.24 -1.02
N SER A 74 0.65 -16.63 -1.40
CA SER A 74 1.26 -16.22 -2.66
C SER A 74 2.13 -17.37 -3.16
N LYS A 75 2.05 -17.62 -4.46
CA LYS A 75 2.95 -18.49 -5.22
C LYS A 75 4.24 -17.76 -5.60
N SER A 76 4.21 -16.43 -5.57
CA SER A 76 5.37 -15.58 -5.80
C SER A 76 6.31 -15.67 -4.58
N ASP A 77 7.60 -15.92 -4.84
CA ASP A 77 8.61 -15.90 -3.77
C ASP A 77 8.82 -14.45 -3.32
N PRO A 78 8.68 -14.12 -2.01
CA PRO A 78 8.92 -12.78 -1.50
C PRO A 78 10.28 -12.19 -1.90
N ASN A 79 11.33 -13.03 -2.02
CA ASN A 79 12.65 -12.56 -2.47
C ASN A 79 12.65 -12.16 -3.95
N GLN A 80 11.91 -12.88 -4.79
CA GLN A 80 11.75 -12.52 -6.21
C GLN A 80 10.99 -11.21 -6.34
N ASN A 81 9.97 -11.01 -5.49
CA ASN A 81 9.20 -9.76 -5.49
C ASN A 81 10.05 -8.57 -5.02
N ASP A 82 10.84 -8.73 -3.94
CA ASP A 82 11.79 -7.71 -3.48
C ASP A 82 12.82 -7.37 -4.58
N GLN A 83 13.41 -8.37 -5.24
CA GLN A 83 14.38 -8.13 -6.30
C GLN A 83 13.76 -7.36 -7.47
N ARG A 84 12.56 -7.74 -7.90
CA ARG A 84 11.86 -7.06 -9.00
C ARG A 84 11.53 -5.60 -8.65
N LEU A 85 11.04 -5.35 -7.44
CA LEU A 85 10.78 -3.99 -6.96
C LEU A 85 12.08 -3.19 -6.85
N ARG A 86 13.18 -3.82 -6.46
CA ARG A 86 14.51 -3.20 -6.42
C ARG A 86 14.99 -2.79 -7.81
N GLU A 87 14.76 -3.62 -8.82
CA GLU A 87 15.06 -3.30 -10.22
C GLU A 87 14.16 -2.17 -10.74
N HIS A 88 12.87 -2.18 -10.37
CA HIS A 88 11.93 -1.12 -10.73
C HIS A 88 12.34 0.24 -10.12
N PHE A 89 12.64 0.27 -8.83
CA PHE A 89 13.03 1.47 -8.08
C PHE A 89 14.54 1.72 -8.05
N ALA A 90 15.31 1.15 -8.97
CA ALA A 90 16.77 1.20 -8.91
C ALA A 90 17.33 2.62 -8.93
N LYS A 91 16.66 3.55 -9.64
CA LYS A 91 17.10 4.94 -9.75
C LYS A 91 16.80 5.71 -8.46
N GLU A 92 15.60 5.52 -7.92
CA GLU A 92 15.10 6.14 -6.70
C GLU A 92 15.94 5.68 -5.52
N LEU A 93 16.18 4.38 -5.39
CA LEU A 93 17.05 3.80 -4.37
C LEU A 93 18.50 4.30 -4.48
N ALA A 94 19.03 4.46 -5.71
CA ALA A 94 20.38 4.98 -5.92
C ALA A 94 20.50 6.50 -5.68
N ALA A 95 19.40 7.23 -5.72
CA ALA A 95 19.35 8.66 -5.44
C ALA A 95 19.28 8.98 -3.94
N LEU A 96 18.98 7.99 -3.09
CA LEU A 96 18.95 8.16 -1.64
C LEU A 96 20.34 8.49 -1.09
N PRO A 97 20.43 9.30 -0.02
CA PRO A 97 21.62 9.40 0.80
C PRO A 97 22.08 8.02 1.28
N GLU A 98 23.39 7.80 1.41
CA GLU A 98 23.96 6.51 1.84
C GLU A 98 23.37 6.03 3.17
N GLU A 99 23.11 6.97 4.09
CA GLU A 99 22.49 6.68 5.37
C GLU A 99 21.07 6.11 5.23
N ASP A 100 20.29 6.59 4.27
CA ASP A 100 18.92 6.13 4.03
C ASP A 100 18.91 4.83 3.22
N ALA A 101 19.77 4.75 2.19
CA ALA A 101 19.90 3.59 1.32
C ALA A 101 20.19 2.29 2.08
N ARG A 102 20.97 2.36 3.17
CA ARG A 102 21.30 1.18 4.00
C ARG A 102 20.06 0.51 4.60
N HIS A 103 18.99 1.26 4.84
CA HIS A 103 17.75 0.74 5.42
C HIS A 103 16.99 -0.16 4.44
N PHE A 104 17.23 -0.01 3.13
CA PHE A 104 16.58 -0.77 2.07
C PHE A 104 17.48 -1.87 1.46
N ALA A 105 18.70 -2.05 1.96
CA ALA A 105 19.66 -3.02 1.45
C ALA A 105 19.37 -4.48 1.86
N MET A 106 18.55 -4.68 2.90
CA MET A 106 18.19 -5.99 3.43
C MET A 106 17.05 -6.65 2.61
N PRO A 107 16.86 -7.98 2.70
CA PRO A 107 15.72 -8.66 2.09
C PRO A 107 14.38 -8.07 2.58
N GLY A 108 13.48 -7.77 1.64
CA GLY A 108 12.21 -7.07 1.90
C GLY A 108 12.34 -5.54 1.95
N GLY A 109 13.57 -5.01 1.86
CA GLY A 109 13.83 -3.57 1.88
C GLY A 109 13.24 -2.84 0.67
N ALA A 110 13.26 -3.45 -0.52
CA ALA A 110 12.64 -2.83 -1.70
C ALA A 110 11.11 -2.96 -1.67
N THR A 111 10.57 -4.03 -1.08
CA THR A 111 9.12 -4.13 -0.77
C THR A 111 8.69 -3.00 0.15
N PHE A 112 9.42 -2.78 1.25
CA PHE A 112 9.12 -1.69 2.19
C PHE A 112 9.25 -0.32 1.52
N PHE A 113 10.29 -0.12 0.70
CA PHE A 113 10.46 1.11 -0.09
C PHE A 113 9.29 1.34 -1.05
N ALA A 114 8.82 0.30 -1.75
CA ALA A 114 7.68 0.40 -2.65
C ALA A 114 6.40 0.83 -1.90
N VAL A 115 6.16 0.31 -0.69
CA VAL A 115 5.00 0.73 0.12
C VAL A 115 5.14 2.18 0.61
N LEU A 116 6.36 2.65 0.91
CA LEU A 116 6.60 4.08 1.21
C LEU A 116 6.32 4.97 0.00
N MET A 117 6.74 4.56 -1.19
CA MET A 117 6.46 5.27 -2.43
C MET A 117 4.94 5.30 -2.70
N PHE A 118 4.23 4.21 -2.40
CA PHE A 118 2.77 4.19 -2.48
C PHE A 118 2.13 5.18 -1.49
N LEU A 119 2.60 5.22 -0.24
CA LEU A 119 2.13 6.23 0.74
C LEU A 119 2.33 7.65 0.23
N LYS A 120 3.50 7.95 -0.33
CA LYS A 120 3.79 9.25 -0.92
C LYS A 120 2.78 9.60 -2.01
N ASP A 121 2.55 8.70 -2.95
CA ASP A 121 1.64 8.97 -4.07
C ASP A 121 0.18 9.09 -3.60
N VAL A 122 -0.24 8.32 -2.58
CA VAL A 122 -1.54 8.49 -1.92
C VAL A 122 -1.69 9.89 -1.32
N MET A 123 -0.67 10.38 -0.60
CA MET A 123 -0.72 11.73 -0.02
C MET A 123 -0.77 12.81 -1.10
N GLU A 124 0.03 12.68 -2.16
CA GLU A 124 0.01 13.61 -3.30
C GLU A 124 -1.35 13.62 -3.99
N THR A 125 -1.95 12.46 -4.23
CA THR A 125 -3.32 12.36 -4.75
C THR A 125 -4.31 13.05 -3.80
N LEU A 126 -4.25 12.82 -2.49
CA LEU A 126 -5.15 13.50 -1.55
C LEU A 126 -5.00 15.03 -1.56
N GLU A 127 -3.78 15.55 -1.70
CA GLU A 127 -3.53 16.98 -1.82
C GLU A 127 -4.11 17.57 -3.13
N GLU A 128 -3.98 16.84 -4.24
CA GLU A 128 -4.59 17.21 -5.53
C GLU A 128 -6.12 17.22 -5.44
N LEU A 129 -6.71 16.17 -4.87
CA LEU A 129 -8.15 16.05 -4.66
C LEU A 129 -8.70 17.15 -3.74
N ALA A 130 -7.95 17.53 -2.68
CA ALA A 130 -8.33 18.62 -1.80
C ALA A 130 -8.39 19.99 -2.50
N SER A 131 -7.70 20.12 -3.64
CA SER A 131 -7.72 21.33 -4.46
C SER A 131 -8.92 21.41 -5.42
N HIS A 132 -9.65 20.30 -5.60
CA HIS A 132 -10.86 20.27 -6.43
C HIS A 132 -12.03 20.95 -5.69
N ALA A 133 -12.68 21.92 -6.36
CA ALA A 133 -13.95 22.46 -5.88
C ALA A 133 -15.02 21.35 -5.84
N GLU A 134 -16.02 21.47 -4.95
CA GLU A 134 -17.05 20.47 -4.57
C GLU A 134 -17.80 19.73 -5.73
N GLU A 135 -17.56 20.04 -6.99
CA GLU A 135 -18.29 19.53 -8.17
C GLU A 135 -17.64 18.32 -8.89
N LYS A 136 -16.48 17.78 -8.43
CA LYS A 136 -15.68 16.77 -9.19
C LYS A 136 -15.64 15.33 -8.65
N ILE A 137 -16.66 14.89 -7.92
CA ILE A 137 -16.72 13.57 -7.26
C ILE A 137 -16.38 12.36 -8.19
N GLU A 138 -16.82 12.38 -9.46
CA GLU A 138 -16.53 11.28 -10.41
C GLU A 138 -15.06 11.27 -10.89
N GLY A 139 -14.46 12.45 -11.07
CA GLY A 139 -13.04 12.57 -11.42
C GLY A 139 -12.16 12.09 -10.28
N ASP A 140 -12.52 12.45 -9.04
CA ASP A 140 -11.79 12.06 -7.84
C ASP A 140 -11.79 10.53 -7.66
N ALA A 141 -12.96 9.90 -7.82
CA ALA A 141 -13.07 8.45 -7.72
C ALA A 141 -12.24 7.72 -8.80
N ARG A 142 -12.13 8.32 -9.99
CA ARG A 142 -11.34 7.77 -11.09
C ARG A 142 -9.83 7.86 -10.81
N GLU A 143 -9.36 8.99 -10.29
CA GLU A 143 -7.95 9.17 -9.93
C GLU A 143 -7.51 8.16 -8.86
N VAL A 144 -8.32 7.96 -7.83
CA VAL A 144 -8.07 6.94 -6.80
C VAL A 144 -8.06 5.52 -7.40
N HIS A 145 -9.00 5.23 -8.31
CA HIS A 145 -9.04 3.95 -8.99
C HIS A 145 -7.79 3.69 -9.84
N GLU A 146 -7.37 4.68 -10.63
CA GLU A 146 -6.19 4.59 -11.50
C GLU A 146 -4.92 4.37 -10.66
N LEU A 147 -4.77 5.10 -9.53
CA LEU A 147 -3.67 4.90 -8.57
C LEU A 147 -3.66 3.46 -8.01
N CYS A 148 -4.81 2.97 -7.54
CA CYS A 148 -4.91 1.62 -6.97
C CYS A 148 -4.64 0.53 -8.01
N VAL A 149 -5.06 0.74 -9.26
CA VAL A 149 -4.77 -0.16 -10.39
C VAL A 149 -3.26 -0.19 -10.66
N GLU A 150 -2.62 0.98 -10.80
CA GLU A 150 -1.19 1.07 -11.09
C GLU A 150 -0.35 0.36 -10.02
N TRP A 151 -0.63 0.64 -8.75
CA TRP A 151 0.10 0.04 -7.65
C TRP A 151 -0.18 -1.46 -7.50
N ALA A 152 -1.41 -1.91 -7.74
CA ALA A 152 -1.71 -3.34 -7.73
C ALA A 152 -1.02 -4.09 -8.88
N GLU A 153 -0.96 -3.51 -10.08
CA GLU A 153 -0.16 -4.04 -11.19
C GLU A 153 1.32 -4.11 -10.81
N LEU A 154 1.84 -3.06 -10.17
CA LEU A 154 3.22 -3.01 -9.74
C LEU A 154 3.51 -4.05 -8.66
N PHE A 155 2.68 -4.25 -7.65
CA PHE A 155 2.93 -5.23 -6.58
C PHE A 155 2.78 -6.68 -7.06
N THR A 156 1.86 -6.94 -7.98
CA THR A 156 1.59 -8.30 -8.50
C THR A 156 2.39 -8.67 -9.74
N ASN A 157 3.02 -7.70 -10.42
CA ASN A 157 3.60 -7.85 -11.75
C ASN A 157 2.61 -8.40 -12.80
N GLN A 158 1.35 -7.99 -12.68
CA GLN A 158 0.27 -8.37 -13.61
C GLN A 158 -0.33 -7.12 -14.23
N LYS A 159 -1.18 -7.31 -15.25
CA LYS A 159 -1.98 -6.24 -15.84
C LYS A 159 -3.45 -6.49 -15.55
N PHE A 160 -4.17 -5.43 -15.20
CA PHE A 160 -5.63 -5.52 -15.10
C PHE A 160 -6.20 -5.93 -16.46
N PRO A 161 -7.20 -6.84 -16.49
CA PRO A 161 -7.87 -7.18 -17.73
C PRO A 161 -8.45 -5.90 -18.34
N GLN A 162 -8.02 -5.54 -19.55
CA GLN A 162 -8.64 -4.44 -20.27
C GLN A 162 -10.10 -4.81 -20.53
N VAL A 163 -11.02 -3.98 -20.04
CA VAL A 163 -12.43 -4.11 -20.40
C VAL A 163 -12.54 -3.68 -21.87
N ALA A 164 -12.81 -4.66 -22.74
CA ALA A 164 -12.99 -4.46 -24.17
C ALA A 164 -14.33 -3.76 -24.48
#